data_AF-A0A3B7MPD9-F1
#
_entry.id   AF-A0A3B7MPD9-F1
#
_cell.length_a   1.000
_cell.length_b   1.000
_cell.length_c   1.000
_cell.angle_alpha   90.00
_cell.angle_beta   90.00
_cell.angle_gamma   90.00
#
_symmetry.space_group_name_H-M   'P 1'
#
loop_
_entity.id
_entity.type
_entity.pdbx_description
1 polymer ?
#
loop_
_entity_poly.entity_id
_entity_poly.type
_entity_poly.pdbx_seq_one_letter_code
_entity_poly.pdbx_strand_id
1 'polypeptide(L)'
;MDRSAWFVYLYYQPLDRWYFLPGTGVGGATQYRVSMTYSANKVNFYIDKNGAGESYAQAKIVRIVTSSQQAGGRAATGAHPLPDIDFADYEAVRKYYQLPR
;
A
#
# COMPACT_ATOMS: atom_id res chain seq x y z
N MET A 1 -12.72 4.53 14.53
CA MET A 1 -11.46 4.40 13.80
C MET A 1 -11.28 5.67 12.99
N ASP A 2 -10.16 6.38 13.18
CA ASP A 2 -9.92 7.63 12.45
C ASP A 2 -9.79 7.35 10.96
N ARG A 3 -10.29 8.26 10.14
CA ARG A 3 -10.19 8.18 8.67
C ARG A 3 -8.72 8.01 8.32
N SER A 4 -8.41 6.94 7.59
CA SER A 4 -7.04 6.56 7.29
C SER A 4 -6.94 6.04 5.87
N ALA A 5 -5.87 6.41 5.18
CA ALA A 5 -5.45 5.74 3.97
C ALA A 5 -4.43 4.64 4.34
N TRP A 6 -4.52 3.51 3.67
CA TRP A 6 -3.67 2.34 3.91
C TRP A 6 -2.99 1.94 2.61
N PHE A 7 -1.68 1.75 2.69
CA PHE A 7 -0.86 1.36 1.54
C PHE A 7 -0.09 0.09 1.91
N VAL A 8 -0.15 -0.92 1.05
CA VAL A 8 0.44 -2.23 1.28
C VAL A 8 1.52 -2.47 0.23
N TYR A 9 2.68 -2.93 0.68
CA TYR A 9 3.83 -3.18 -0.16
C TYR A 9 4.44 -4.53 0.14
N LEU A 10 4.90 -5.22 -0.91
CA LEU A 10 5.70 -6.44 -0.81
C LEU A 10 7.09 -6.22 -1.39
N TYR A 11 8.13 -6.68 -0.69
CA TYR A 11 9.53 -6.52 -1.11
C TYR A 11 10.06 -7.78 -1.76
N TYR A 12 10.51 -7.67 -3.01
CA TYR A 12 11.10 -8.76 -3.77
C TYR A 12 12.62 -8.62 -3.77
N GLN A 13 13.27 -9.35 -2.85
CA GLN A 13 14.71 -9.30 -2.63
C GLN A 13 15.55 -9.52 -3.90
N PRO A 14 15.23 -10.46 -4.83
CA PRO A 14 16.08 -10.69 -5.99
C PRO A 14 16.26 -9.48 -6.91
N LEU A 15 15.33 -8.52 -6.90
CA LEU A 15 15.40 -7.29 -7.70
C LEU A 15 15.50 -6.01 -6.85
N ASP A 16 15.64 -6.14 -5.53
CA ASP A 16 15.63 -5.02 -4.58
C ASP A 16 14.49 -4.02 -4.84
N ARG A 17 13.26 -4.55 -4.95
CA ARG A 17 12.11 -3.76 -5.41
C ARG A 17 10.87 -3.97 -4.54
N TRP A 18 10.19 -2.86 -4.26
CA TRP A 18 8.87 -2.85 -3.65
C TRP A 18 7.77 -2.89 -4.71
N TYR A 19 6.76 -3.72 -4.46
CA TYR A 19 5.56 -3.85 -5.26
C TYR A 19 4.39 -3.33 -4.44
N PHE A 20 3.64 -2.38 -5.00
CA PHE A 20 2.42 -1.86 -4.40
C PHE A 20 1.23 -2.79 -4.63
N LEU A 21 0.38 -2.94 -3.62
CA LEU A 21 -0.82 -3.79 -3.66
C LEU A 21 -2.09 -2.95 -3.46
N PRO A 22 -3.23 -3.37 -4.06
CA PRO A 22 -3.40 -4.52 -4.95
C PRO A 22 -2.76 -4.27 -6.32
N GLY A 23 -2.41 -5.35 -7.02
CA GLY A 23 -1.67 -5.23 -8.26
C GLY A 23 -1.06 -6.55 -8.69
N THR A 24 -0.35 -6.51 -9.79
CA THR A 24 0.33 -7.69 -10.33
C THR A 24 1.71 -7.82 -9.70
N GLY A 25 2.10 -9.05 -9.37
CA GLY A 25 3.41 -9.39 -8.83
C GLY A 25 4.52 -9.30 -9.87
N VAL A 26 5.73 -9.67 -9.46
CA VAL A 26 6.92 -9.67 -10.32
C VAL A 26 6.67 -10.51 -11.57
N GLY A 27 7.00 -9.98 -12.74
CA GLY A 27 6.87 -10.70 -14.01
C GLY A 27 5.43 -10.84 -14.54
N GLY A 28 4.43 -10.30 -13.83
CA GLY A 28 3.06 -10.22 -14.35
C GLY A 28 2.21 -11.49 -14.21
N ALA A 29 2.77 -12.57 -13.64
CA ALA A 29 2.12 -13.89 -13.64
C ALA A 29 1.14 -14.11 -12.48
N THR A 30 1.23 -13.30 -11.42
CA THR A 30 0.37 -13.42 -10.23
C THR A 30 -0.36 -12.11 -9.98
N GLN A 31 -1.68 -12.17 -9.78
CA GLN A 31 -2.47 -11.02 -9.34
C GLN A 31 -2.69 -11.07 -7.83
N TYR A 32 -2.33 -10.00 -7.13
CA TYR A 32 -2.56 -9.84 -5.70
C TYR A 32 -3.76 -8.93 -5.43
N ARG A 33 -4.52 -9.29 -4.41
CA ARG A 33 -5.64 -8.52 -3.88
C ARG A 33 -5.41 -8.25 -2.40
N VAL A 34 -5.93 -7.13 -1.93
CA VAL A 34 -5.91 -6.77 -0.52
C VAL A 34 -7.35 -6.61 -0.05
N SER A 35 -7.69 -7.29 1.03
CA SER A 35 -8.90 -7.03 1.79
C SER A 35 -8.54 -6.74 3.24
N MET A 36 -9.45 -6.07 3.96
CA MET A 36 -9.24 -5.73 5.36
C MET A 36 -10.51 -5.94 6.17
N THR A 37 -10.35 -6.38 7.41
CA THR A 37 -11.42 -6.42 8.40
C THR A 37 -10.99 -5.71 9.68
N TYR A 38 -11.97 -5.22 10.44
CA TYR A 38 -11.72 -4.60 11.74
C TYR A 38 -12.45 -5.39 12.81
N SER A 39 -11.70 -5.93 13.78
CA SER A 39 -12.25 -6.70 14.90
C SER A 39 -11.35 -6.56 16.12
N ALA A 40 -11.94 -6.60 17.33
CA ALA A 40 -11.21 -6.52 18.60
C ALA A 40 -10.19 -5.36 18.67
N ASN A 41 -10.56 -4.18 18.16
CA ASN A 41 -9.71 -2.99 18.11
C ASN A 41 -8.41 -3.16 17.29
N LYS A 42 -8.42 -4.09 16.33
CA LYS A 42 -7.31 -4.39 15.41
C LYS A 42 -7.80 -4.36 13.97
N VAL A 43 -6.92 -3.91 13.08
CA VAL A 43 -7.13 -4.03 11.64
C VAL A 43 -6.38 -5.28 11.18
N ASN A 44 -7.09 -6.20 10.55
CA ASN A 44 -6.51 -7.39 9.94
C ASN A 44 -6.45 -7.18 8.43
N PHE A 45 -5.28 -7.39 7.84
CA PHE A 45 -5.06 -7.33 6.40
C PHE A 45 -4.91 -8.74 5.85
N TYR A 46 -5.60 -9.00 4.74
CA TYR A 46 -5.49 -10.25 4.00
C TYR A 46 -4.94 -9.92 2.62
N ILE A 47 -3.88 -10.65 2.24
CA ILE A 47 -3.25 -10.55 0.93
C ILE A 47 -3.50 -11.87 0.23
N ASP A 48 -4.43 -11.85 -0.72
CA ASP A 48 -4.79 -13.03 -1.50
C ASP A 48 -4.07 -12.98 -2.85
N LYS A 49 -3.76 -14.15 -3.41
CA LYS A 49 -3.12 -14.27 -4.72
C LYS A 49 -3.93 -15.15 -5.68
N ASN A 50 -3.88 -14.80 -6.96
CA ASN A 50 -4.30 -15.65 -8.06
C ASN A 50 -3.12 -15.84 -9.02
N GLY A 51 -2.57 -17.06 -9.07
CA GLY A 51 -1.33 -17.40 -9.75
C GLY A 51 -0.35 -18.17 -8.85
N ALA A 52 0.79 -18.56 -9.40
CA ALA A 52 1.82 -19.30 -8.65
C ALA A 52 2.31 -18.52 -7.41
N GLY A 53 2.38 -17.20 -7.53
CA GLY A 53 2.90 -16.30 -6.53
C GLY A 53 4.41 -16.33 -6.44
N GLU A 54 4.98 -15.17 -6.13
CA GLU A 54 6.41 -15.03 -5.91
C GLU A 54 6.72 -15.04 -4.41
N SER A 55 7.96 -15.37 -4.06
CA SER A 55 8.46 -15.27 -2.69
C SER A 55 8.94 -13.86 -2.41
N TYR A 56 8.22 -13.16 -1.53
CA TYR A 56 8.59 -11.83 -1.06
C TYR A 56 9.27 -11.94 0.31
N ALA A 57 10.33 -11.19 0.52
CA ALA A 57 11.11 -11.24 1.76
C ALA A 57 10.46 -10.40 2.88
N GLN A 58 9.66 -9.40 2.53
CA GLN A 58 9.01 -8.51 3.50
C GLN A 58 7.65 -8.04 3.01
N ALA A 59 6.80 -7.67 3.97
CA ALA A 59 5.58 -6.91 3.75
C ALA A 59 5.60 -5.66 4.63
N LYS A 60 5.18 -4.51 4.10
CA LYS A 60 5.00 -3.26 4.84
C LYS A 60 3.60 -2.73 4.62
N ILE A 61 2.99 -2.25 5.69
CA ILE A 61 1.69 -1.58 5.66
C ILE A 61 1.86 -0.20 6.26
N VAL A 62 1.57 0.83 5.48
CA VAL A 62 1.64 2.22 5.91
C VAL A 62 0.25 2.75 6.16
N ARG A 63 0.00 3.22 7.39
CA ARG A 63 -1.20 3.96 7.76
C ARG A 63 -0.92 5.45 7.69
N ILE A 64 -1.71 6.18 6.92
CA ILE A 64 -1.73 7.64 6.95
C ILE A 64 -3.06 8.05 7.55
N VAL A 65 -3.04 8.63 8.74
CA VAL A 65 -4.24 9.18 9.39
C VAL A 65 -4.57 10.50 8.69
N THR A 66 -5.79 10.62 8.19
CA THR A 66 -6.23 11.82 7.47
C THR A 66 -7.35 12.51 8.25
N SER A 67 -7.20 13.81 8.51
CA SER A 67 -8.24 14.64 9.14
C SER A 67 -9.37 14.99 8.16
N SER A 68 -9.09 14.96 6.86
CA SER A 68 -10.06 15.09 5.77
C SER A 68 -9.76 14.07 4.67
N GLN A 69 -10.79 13.45 4.10
CA GLN A 69 -10.69 12.72 2.84
C GLN A 69 -11.45 13.52 1.79
N GLN A 70 -10.80 13.84 0.68
CA GLN A 70 -11.54 14.28 -0.50
C GLN A 70 -12.13 13.05 -1.19
N ALA A 71 -13.39 13.17 -1.62
CA ALA A 71 -13.98 12.18 -2.52
C ALA A 71 -13.11 12.06 -3.78
N GLY A 72 -12.79 10.84 -4.21
CA GLY A 72 -11.94 10.59 -5.38
C GLY A 72 -10.56 9.96 -5.10
N GLY A 73 -10.13 9.86 -3.83
CA GLY A 73 -8.89 9.17 -3.47
C GLY A 73 -7.64 9.74 -4.16
N ARG A 74 -6.83 8.90 -4.82
CA ARG A 74 -5.64 9.34 -5.61
C ARG A 74 -5.98 10.27 -6.79
N ALA A 75 -7.25 10.29 -7.23
CA ALA A 75 -7.73 11.11 -8.34
C ALA A 75 -8.46 12.38 -7.89
N ALA A 76 -8.41 12.74 -6.60
CA ALA A 76 -9.07 13.93 -6.09
C ALA A 76 -8.38 15.20 -6.63
N THR A 77 -9.02 15.86 -7.61
CA THR A 77 -8.60 17.12 -8.23
C THR A 77 -9.05 18.36 -7.44
N GLY A 78 -9.35 18.23 -6.15
CA GLY A 78 -9.91 19.29 -5.32
C GLY A 78 -8.87 20.15 -4.58
N ALA A 79 -9.36 21.08 -3.74
CA ALA A 79 -8.58 22.12 -3.06
C ALA A 79 -7.46 21.66 -2.10
N HIS A 80 -7.35 20.35 -1.85
CA HIS A 80 -6.31 19.74 -1.02
C HIS A 80 -5.85 18.44 -1.70
N PRO A 81 -5.07 18.52 -2.79
CA PRO A 81 -4.55 17.34 -3.44
C PRO A 81 -3.71 16.55 -2.43
N LEU A 82 -3.74 15.21 -2.53
CA LEU A 82 -2.69 14.42 -1.91
C LEU A 82 -1.34 14.96 -2.37
N PRO A 83 -0.30 14.94 -1.52
CA PRO A 83 1.02 15.40 -1.93
C PRO A 83 1.46 14.66 -3.20
N ASP A 84 2.15 15.39 -4.07
CA ASP A 84 2.68 14.88 -5.34
C ASP A 84 3.84 13.91 -5.09
N ILE A 85 3.48 12.71 -4.60
CA ILE A 85 4.38 11.60 -4.36
C ILE A 85 3.83 10.36 -5.05
N ASP A 86 4.73 9.56 -5.62
CA ASP A 86 4.34 8.26 -6.14
C ASP A 86 4.08 7.30 -4.99
N PHE A 87 2.80 7.14 -4.63
CA PHE A 87 2.39 6.19 -3.60
C PHE A 87 2.55 4.72 -4.01
N ALA A 88 2.90 4.40 -5.26
CA ALA A 88 3.30 3.06 -5.66
C ALA A 88 4.77 2.76 -5.29
N ASP A 89 5.60 3.78 -5.08
CA ASP A 89 6.98 3.66 -4.62
C ASP A 89 7.05 3.76 -3.09
N TYR A 90 7.36 2.63 -2.45
CA TYR A 90 7.53 2.60 -0.99
C TYR A 90 8.64 3.54 -0.50
N GLU A 91 9.76 3.65 -1.22
CA GLU A 91 10.87 4.51 -0.77
C GLU A 91 10.50 5.99 -0.86
N ALA A 92 9.74 6.39 -1.88
CA ALA A 92 9.17 7.73 -1.98
C ALA A 92 8.24 8.03 -0.78
N VAL A 93 7.32 7.12 -0.47
CA VAL A 93 6.42 7.24 0.69
C VAL A 93 7.19 7.27 2.00
N ARG A 94 8.15 6.36 2.18
CA ARG A 94 9.01 6.27 3.38
C ARG A 94 9.76 7.57 3.61
N LYS A 95 10.37 8.13 2.56
CA LYS A 95 11.11 9.40 2.64
C LYS A 95 10.18 10.57 2.95
N TYR A 96 9.05 10.68 2.27
CA TYR A 96 8.11 11.78 2.45
C TYR A 96 7.52 11.84 3.87
N TYR A 97 7.07 10.68 4.38
CA TYR A 97 6.51 10.57 5.72
C TYR A 97 7.56 10.30 6.82
N GLN A 98 8.85 10.35 6.48
CA GLN A 98 9.97 10.14 7.41
C GLN A 98 9.86 8.83 8.20
N LEU A 99 9.40 7.76 7.54
CA LEU A 99 9.21 6.46 8.17
C LEU A 99 10.58 5.78 8.43
N PRO A 100 10.70 4.98 9.50
CA PRO A 100 11.90 4.19 9.77
C PRO A 100 12.25 3.26 8.60
N ARG A 101 13.54 2.94 8.46
CA ARG A 101 14.03 1.89 7.55
C ARG A 101 13.69 0.51 8.12
#